data_AF-A0A1C6C3G6-F1
#
_entry.id   AF-A0A1C6C3G6-F1
#
_cell.length_a   1.000
_cell.length_b   1.000
_cell.length_c   1.000
_cell.angle_alpha   90.00
_cell.angle_beta   90.00
_cell.angle_gamma   90.00
#
_symmetry.space_group_name_H-M   'P 1'
#
loop_
_entity.id
_entity.type
_entity.pdbx_description
1 polymer ?
#
loop_
_entity_poly.entity_id
_entity_poly.type
_entity_poly.pdbx_seq_one_letter_code
_entity_poly.pdbx_strand_id
1 'polypeptide(L)'
;MKLNRFEVVTGRYIEEILGQSRIGYAMSDTTDFYDMIEWSKKGGYQGSTISFYDYNNGKVYEPFQKQRNVLYGTPVYLKKSFWFLQGDYNSGKITLFKYYPDKNPEMIIQLNIEDVDLYNLRIIGEDVYIVSEDDEFVSYYPESFRFSKGVNESVSMIADQKVYLSAWVEEGWDDENDCETEEYNYYEKVVERDFKGNLLSETLGSLQQHADGTWWIA
;
A
#
# COMPACT_ATOMS: atom_id res chain seq x y z
N MET A 1 -15.67 -7.16 -31.08
CA MET A 1 -15.04 -7.27 -29.74
C MET A 1 -14.76 -8.74 -29.46
N LYS A 2 -13.55 -9.11 -29.02
CA LYS A 2 -13.19 -10.48 -28.62
C LYS A 2 -13.11 -10.53 -27.09
N LEU A 3 -13.82 -11.48 -26.47
CA LEU A 3 -13.74 -11.72 -25.03
C LEU A 3 -12.70 -12.81 -24.77
N ASN A 4 -11.62 -12.48 -24.10
CA ASN A 4 -10.68 -13.46 -23.54
C ASN A 4 -11.18 -13.90 -22.16
N ARG A 5 -10.85 -15.12 -21.75
CA ARG A 5 -11.26 -15.69 -20.46
C ARG A 5 -10.05 -16.20 -19.70
N PHE A 6 -10.07 -15.98 -18.39
CA PHE A 6 -9.14 -16.63 -17.47
C PHE A 6 -9.57 -18.08 -17.21
N GLU A 7 -8.63 -18.92 -16.79
CA GLU A 7 -8.85 -20.31 -16.38
C GLU A 7 -9.83 -20.41 -15.21
N VAL A 8 -9.82 -19.41 -14.33
CA VAL A 8 -10.75 -19.25 -13.21
C VAL A 8 -11.49 -17.92 -13.34
N VAL A 9 -12.83 -17.94 -13.29
CA VAL A 9 -13.68 -16.74 -13.36
C VAL A 9 -14.48 -16.63 -12.07
N THR A 10 -14.13 -15.64 -11.24
CA THR A 10 -14.73 -15.42 -9.91
C THR A 10 -15.74 -14.28 -9.86
N GLY A 11 -15.80 -13.46 -10.91
CA GLY A 11 -16.62 -12.23 -10.94
C GLY A 11 -16.03 -11.06 -10.16
N ARG A 12 -14.83 -11.21 -9.58
CA ARG A 12 -14.11 -10.13 -8.88
C ARG A 12 -13.53 -9.14 -9.89
N TYR A 13 -13.46 -7.87 -9.49
CA TYR A 13 -12.68 -6.88 -10.21
C TYR A 13 -11.19 -7.22 -10.08
N ILE A 14 -10.47 -7.13 -11.20
CA ILE A 14 -9.02 -7.35 -11.24
C ILE A 14 -8.38 -5.98 -11.27
N GLU A 15 -7.58 -5.68 -10.25
CA GLU A 15 -6.83 -4.46 -10.13
C GLU A 15 -5.48 -4.57 -10.85
N GLU A 16 -5.01 -3.46 -11.39
CA GLU A 16 -3.70 -3.35 -12.00
C GLU A 16 -2.62 -3.22 -10.91
N ILE A 17 -1.42 -3.73 -11.19
CA ILE A 17 -0.25 -3.50 -10.34
C ILE A 17 0.68 -2.55 -11.09
N LEU A 18 0.81 -1.32 -10.61
CA LEU A 18 1.62 -0.28 -11.26
C LEU A 18 3.07 -0.72 -11.49
N GLY A 19 3.70 -0.25 -12.56
CA GLY A 19 5.06 -0.64 -12.96
C GLY A 19 5.14 -1.82 -13.92
N GLN A 20 3.99 -2.40 -14.29
CA GLN A 20 3.87 -3.47 -15.28
C GLN A 20 2.43 -3.55 -15.81
N SER A 21 2.21 -4.24 -16.92
CA SER A 21 0.89 -4.33 -17.58
C SER A 21 0.41 -5.77 -17.83
N ARG A 22 1.10 -6.77 -17.28
CA ARG A 22 0.87 -8.19 -17.60
C ARG A 22 0.01 -8.90 -16.56
N ILE A 23 0.25 -8.60 -15.29
CA ILE A 23 -0.34 -9.29 -14.15
C ILE A 23 -1.27 -8.31 -13.44
N GLY A 24 -2.54 -8.67 -13.32
CA GLY A 24 -3.45 -8.03 -12.37
C GLY A 24 -3.55 -8.85 -11.09
N TYR A 25 -4.20 -8.31 -10.07
CA TYR A 25 -4.51 -9.06 -8.85
C TYR A 25 -5.96 -8.87 -8.41
N ALA A 26 -6.44 -9.77 -7.56
CA ALA A 26 -7.68 -9.57 -6.84
C ALA A 26 -7.58 -10.21 -5.45
N MET A 27 -8.18 -9.55 -4.47
CA MET A 27 -8.41 -10.12 -3.13
C MET A 27 -9.88 -10.54 -2.98
N SER A 28 -10.17 -11.46 -2.05
CA SER A 28 -11.56 -11.94 -1.86
C SER A 28 -12.50 -10.93 -1.23
N ASP A 29 -11.96 -9.90 -0.60
CA ASP A 29 -12.64 -8.87 0.17
C ASP A 29 -11.70 -7.67 0.35
N THR A 30 -12.16 -6.65 1.07
CA THR A 30 -11.48 -5.36 1.26
C THR A 30 -11.06 -5.13 2.71
N THR A 31 -10.98 -6.18 3.54
CA THR A 31 -10.54 -6.05 4.94
C THR A 31 -9.08 -5.68 5.01
N ASP A 32 -8.74 -4.67 5.80
CA ASP A 32 -7.36 -4.24 6.01
C ASP A 32 -6.75 -4.88 7.29
N PHE A 33 -5.46 -4.61 7.53
CA PHE A 33 -4.77 -5.16 8.69
C PHE A 33 -5.31 -4.62 10.03
N TYR A 34 -5.80 -3.39 10.06
CA TYR A 34 -6.30 -2.78 11.29
C TYR A 34 -7.67 -3.36 11.70
N ASP A 35 -8.54 -3.62 10.74
CA ASP A 35 -9.87 -4.24 10.91
C ASP A 35 -9.83 -5.56 11.67
N MET A 36 -8.71 -6.28 11.61
CA MET A 36 -8.54 -7.55 12.28
C MET A 36 -8.62 -7.46 13.81
N ILE A 37 -8.32 -6.29 14.38
CA ILE A 37 -8.53 -6.02 15.81
C ILE A 37 -10.03 -6.15 16.12
N GLU A 38 -10.90 -5.58 15.29
CA GLU A 38 -12.35 -5.67 15.45
C GLU A 38 -12.89 -7.07 15.16
N TRP A 39 -12.35 -7.76 14.15
CA TRP A 39 -12.73 -9.14 13.88
C TRP A 39 -12.39 -10.07 15.03
N SER A 40 -11.25 -9.89 15.69
CA SER A 40 -10.86 -10.69 16.85
C SER A 40 -11.91 -10.66 17.97
N LYS A 41 -12.54 -9.49 18.19
CA LYS A 41 -13.62 -9.29 19.18
C LYS A 41 -14.92 -9.98 18.79
N LYS A 42 -15.13 -10.23 17.48
CA LYS A 42 -16.34 -10.83 16.89
C LYS A 42 -16.20 -12.34 16.60
N GLY A 43 -15.20 -12.99 17.19
CA GLY A 43 -14.95 -14.42 16.98
C GLY A 43 -14.03 -14.71 15.81
N GLY A 44 -13.21 -13.75 15.38
CA GLY A 44 -12.21 -13.89 14.34
C GLY A 44 -12.71 -13.60 12.93
N TYR A 45 -11.80 -13.69 11.97
CA TYR A 45 -12.00 -13.35 10.57
C TYR A 45 -11.96 -14.62 9.71
N GLN A 46 -12.82 -14.70 8.70
CA GLN A 46 -12.93 -15.88 7.83
C GLN A 46 -11.67 -16.18 7.00
N GLY A 47 -10.74 -15.22 6.91
CA GLY A 47 -9.62 -15.25 5.99
C GLY A 47 -9.94 -14.60 4.65
N SER A 48 -8.90 -14.13 3.95
CA SER A 48 -8.96 -13.75 2.53
C SER A 48 -8.11 -14.66 1.64
N THR A 49 -8.28 -14.49 0.33
CA THR A 49 -7.42 -15.04 -0.71
C THR A 49 -6.82 -13.91 -1.51
N ILE A 50 -5.60 -14.09 -2.01
CA ILE A 50 -4.97 -13.24 -3.02
C ILE A 50 -4.76 -14.08 -4.29
N SER A 51 -5.17 -13.56 -5.45
CA SER A 51 -5.02 -14.22 -6.75
C SER A 51 -4.32 -13.27 -7.73
N PHE A 52 -3.40 -13.78 -8.54
CA PHE A 52 -2.71 -13.05 -9.60
C PHE A 52 -3.17 -13.55 -10.98
N TYR A 53 -3.49 -12.63 -11.89
CA TYR A 53 -4.12 -12.91 -13.19
C TYR A 53 -3.19 -12.51 -14.33
N ASP A 54 -2.78 -13.45 -15.17
CA ASP A 54 -1.88 -13.18 -16.30
C ASP A 54 -2.65 -12.93 -17.59
N TYR A 55 -2.73 -11.67 -18.01
CA TYR A 55 -3.48 -11.24 -19.20
C TYR A 55 -2.93 -11.84 -20.50
N ASN A 56 -1.66 -12.30 -20.52
CA ASN A 56 -1.05 -12.85 -21.73
C ASN A 56 -1.53 -14.27 -22.06
N ASN A 57 -1.88 -15.07 -21.05
CA ASN A 57 -2.21 -16.48 -21.23
C ASN A 57 -3.51 -16.93 -20.54
N GLY A 58 -4.14 -16.06 -19.73
CA GLY A 58 -5.37 -16.38 -19.01
C GLY A 58 -5.17 -17.22 -17.75
N LYS A 59 -3.93 -17.48 -17.31
CA LYS A 59 -3.66 -18.23 -16.08
C LYS A 59 -4.00 -17.41 -14.84
N VAL A 60 -4.44 -18.11 -13.81
CA VAL A 60 -4.72 -17.55 -12.48
C VAL A 60 -3.85 -18.27 -11.46
N TYR A 61 -3.14 -17.50 -10.65
CA TYR A 61 -2.22 -18.02 -9.64
C TYR A 61 -2.71 -17.65 -8.25
N GLU A 62 -2.93 -18.67 -7.43
CA GLU A 62 -3.32 -18.51 -6.02
C GLU A 62 -2.20 -19.07 -5.14
N PRO A 63 -1.28 -18.21 -4.66
CA PRO A 63 -0.07 -18.67 -3.96
C PRO A 63 -0.37 -19.38 -2.64
N PHE A 64 -1.55 -19.17 -2.05
CA PHE A 64 -1.94 -19.72 -0.76
C PHE A 64 -3.37 -20.22 -0.78
N GLN A 65 -3.62 -21.28 -0.01
CA GLN A 65 -4.98 -21.68 0.33
C GLN A 65 -5.57 -20.70 1.35
N LYS A 66 -6.89 -20.48 1.27
CA LYS A 66 -7.62 -19.66 2.24
C LYS A 66 -7.48 -20.23 3.65
N GLN A 67 -7.11 -19.39 4.60
CA GLN A 67 -6.98 -19.76 6.02
C GLN A 67 -7.68 -18.72 6.89
N ARG A 68 -8.37 -19.19 7.94
CA ARG A 68 -9.03 -18.31 8.91
C ARG A 68 -8.01 -17.40 9.57
N ASN A 69 -8.39 -16.15 9.83
CA ASN A 69 -7.54 -15.11 10.44
C ASN A 69 -6.26 -14.77 9.65
N VAL A 70 -6.21 -15.10 8.36
CA VAL A 70 -5.11 -14.71 7.46
C VAL A 70 -5.65 -13.76 6.40
N LEU A 71 -4.97 -12.63 6.20
CA LEU A 71 -5.26 -11.69 5.11
C LEU A 71 -3.98 -11.21 4.42
N TYR A 72 -4.15 -10.45 3.34
CA TYR A 72 -3.08 -9.96 2.48
C TYR A 72 -3.21 -8.45 2.29
N GLY A 73 -2.07 -7.78 2.14
CA GLY A 73 -2.01 -6.37 1.73
C GLY A 73 -1.88 -6.26 0.21
N THR A 74 -2.15 -5.05 -0.30
CA THR A 74 -1.99 -4.72 -1.72
C THR A 74 -0.59 -5.09 -2.23
N PRO A 75 -0.47 -5.87 -3.32
CA PRO A 75 0.82 -6.18 -3.92
C PRO A 75 1.39 -4.99 -4.68
N VAL A 76 2.72 -4.87 -4.66
CA VAL A 76 3.49 -3.91 -5.46
C VAL A 76 4.44 -4.64 -6.41
N TYR A 77 4.78 -4.02 -7.53
CA TYR A 77 5.77 -4.55 -8.48
C TYR A 77 7.05 -3.73 -8.41
N LEU A 78 8.09 -4.31 -7.78
CA LEU A 78 9.38 -3.65 -7.56
C LEU A 78 10.51 -4.60 -7.92
N LYS A 79 11.57 -4.07 -8.57
CA LYS A 79 12.75 -4.85 -8.96
C LYS A 79 12.40 -6.17 -9.67
N LYS A 80 11.46 -6.07 -10.62
CA LYS A 80 10.94 -7.18 -11.45
C LYS A 80 10.23 -8.30 -10.68
N SER A 81 9.84 -8.08 -9.42
CA SER A 81 9.18 -9.06 -8.56
C SER A 81 7.89 -8.48 -8.00
N PHE A 82 6.92 -9.34 -7.66
CA PHE A 82 5.76 -8.93 -6.87
C PHE A 82 6.11 -9.04 -5.39
N TRP A 83 5.68 -8.06 -4.61
CA TRP A 83 5.85 -8.03 -3.16
C TRP A 83 4.53 -7.75 -2.51
N PHE A 84 4.22 -8.47 -1.44
CA PHE A 84 3.01 -8.22 -0.67
C PHE A 84 3.19 -8.67 0.77
N LEU A 85 2.37 -8.11 1.66
CA LEU A 85 2.30 -8.49 3.06
C LEU A 85 1.23 -9.56 3.25
N GLN A 86 1.48 -10.51 4.14
CA GLN A 86 0.48 -11.41 4.70
C GLN A 86 0.41 -11.15 6.20
N GLY A 87 -0.79 -10.92 6.72
CA GLY A 87 -1.06 -10.88 8.15
C GLY A 87 -1.66 -12.21 8.58
N ASP A 88 -0.97 -12.96 9.43
CA ASP A 88 -1.47 -14.17 10.08
C ASP A 88 -1.68 -13.93 11.57
N TYR A 89 -2.94 -13.76 11.95
CA TYR A 89 -3.33 -13.43 13.32
C TYR A 89 -3.45 -14.67 14.20
N ASN A 90 -3.31 -15.88 13.64
CA ASN A 90 -3.16 -17.08 14.45
C ASN A 90 -1.74 -17.16 15.03
N SER A 91 -0.73 -16.81 14.22
CA SER A 91 0.67 -16.79 14.66
C SER A 91 1.12 -15.42 15.19
N GLY A 92 0.32 -14.37 14.99
CA GLY A 92 0.64 -13.01 15.44
C GLY A 92 1.72 -12.36 14.58
N LYS A 93 1.74 -12.62 13.27
CA LYS A 93 2.84 -12.25 12.38
C LYS A 93 2.40 -11.45 11.15
N ILE A 94 3.18 -10.43 10.79
CA ILE A 94 3.18 -9.83 9.46
C ILE A 94 4.38 -10.39 8.69
N THR A 95 4.14 -10.96 7.50
CA THR A 95 5.18 -11.57 6.68
C THR A 95 5.28 -10.85 5.34
N LEU A 96 6.49 -10.43 4.97
CA LEU A 96 6.78 -9.93 3.63
C LEU A 96 7.13 -11.11 2.72
N PHE A 97 6.39 -11.24 1.63
CA PHE A 97 6.66 -12.20 0.58
C PHE A 97 7.18 -11.52 -0.68
N LYS A 98 8.18 -12.14 -1.30
CA LYS A 98 8.54 -11.91 -2.69
C LYS A 98 7.93 -13.03 -3.53
N TYR A 99 7.33 -12.67 -4.66
CA TYR A 99 6.57 -13.60 -5.46
C TYR A 99 6.82 -13.43 -6.96
N TYR A 100 6.83 -14.58 -7.63
CA TYR A 100 6.78 -14.71 -9.07
C TYR A 100 5.65 -15.68 -9.40
N PRO A 101 4.67 -15.29 -10.24
CA PRO A 101 3.65 -16.20 -10.71
C PRO A 101 4.26 -17.50 -11.24
N ASP A 102 3.65 -18.64 -10.90
CA ASP A 102 4.15 -20.00 -11.20
C ASP A 102 5.34 -20.47 -10.33
N LYS A 103 5.69 -19.73 -9.27
CA LYS A 103 6.68 -20.14 -8.25
C LYS A 103 6.03 -20.15 -6.87
N ASN A 104 6.72 -20.76 -5.90
CA ASN A 104 6.34 -20.60 -4.50
C ASN A 104 6.76 -19.22 -4.00
N PRO A 105 5.93 -18.52 -3.20
CA PRO A 105 6.33 -17.31 -2.51
C PRO A 105 7.58 -17.52 -1.65
N GLU A 106 8.54 -16.59 -1.75
CA GLU A 106 9.73 -16.55 -0.93
C GLU A 106 9.46 -15.64 0.28
N MET A 107 9.57 -16.18 1.49
CA MET A 107 9.48 -15.40 2.73
C MET A 107 10.77 -14.60 2.91
N ILE A 108 10.64 -13.28 3.07
CA ILE A 108 11.79 -12.37 3.15
C ILE A 108 12.06 -11.95 4.60
N ILE A 109 11.02 -11.52 5.29
CA ILE A 109 11.07 -11.18 6.72
C ILE A 109 9.70 -11.39 7.36
N GLN A 110 9.72 -11.62 8.67
CA GLN A 110 8.53 -11.74 9.49
C GLN A 110 8.66 -10.81 10.71
N LEU A 111 7.64 -9.98 10.92
CA LEU A 111 7.50 -9.06 12.05
C LEU A 111 6.42 -9.58 13.00
N ASN A 112 6.54 -9.30 14.30
CA ASN A 112 5.43 -9.56 15.22
C ASN A 112 4.35 -8.49 15.02
N ILE A 113 3.07 -8.88 15.04
CA ILE A 113 1.94 -7.95 14.97
C ILE A 113 1.95 -6.97 16.15
N GLU A 114 2.43 -7.39 17.32
CA GLU A 114 2.53 -6.52 18.51
C GLU A 114 3.60 -5.43 18.39
N ASP A 115 4.56 -5.58 17.46
CA ASP A 115 5.68 -4.64 17.25
C ASP A 115 5.42 -3.67 16.09
N VAL A 116 4.30 -3.81 15.39
CA VAL A 116 3.94 -2.99 14.22
C VAL A 116 2.60 -2.30 14.44
N ASP A 117 2.50 -1.09 13.94
CA ASP A 117 1.22 -0.41 13.80
C ASP A 117 0.55 -0.92 12.52
N LEU A 118 -0.70 -1.35 12.66
CA LEU A 118 -1.47 -1.93 11.57
C LEU A 118 -2.20 -0.85 10.74
N TYR A 119 -2.26 0.39 11.25
CA TYR A 119 -2.93 1.49 10.56
C TYR A 119 -2.11 1.92 9.33
N ASN A 120 -2.75 1.86 8.16
CA ASN A 120 -2.13 2.11 6.85
C ASN A 120 -0.83 1.32 6.59
N LEU A 121 -0.69 0.13 7.18
CA LEU A 121 0.47 -0.74 7.00
C LEU A 121 0.57 -1.23 5.53
N ARG A 122 1.63 -0.86 4.83
CA ARG A 122 1.79 -1.10 3.39
C ARG A 122 3.24 -1.20 2.95
N ILE A 123 3.43 -1.49 1.67
CA ILE A 123 4.74 -1.47 1.00
C ILE A 123 4.84 -0.20 0.14
N ILE A 124 5.93 0.56 0.28
CA ILE A 124 6.21 1.74 -0.56
C ILE A 124 7.67 1.79 -1.00
N GLY A 125 7.96 2.67 -1.96
CA GLY A 125 9.29 3.08 -2.38
C GLY A 125 9.79 2.44 -3.68
N GLU A 126 10.96 2.90 -4.14
CA GLU A 126 11.70 2.26 -5.25
C GLU A 126 12.32 0.93 -4.80
N ASP A 127 12.69 0.90 -3.52
CA ASP A 127 13.08 -0.28 -2.76
C ASP A 127 11.91 -0.75 -1.90
N VAL A 128 12.02 -1.94 -1.32
CA VAL A 128 10.90 -2.53 -0.56
C VAL A 128 10.95 -2.04 0.88
N TYR A 129 10.09 -1.07 1.21
CA TYR A 129 9.90 -0.63 2.60
C TYR A 129 8.58 -1.16 3.17
N ILE A 130 8.61 -1.68 4.39
CA ILE A 130 7.38 -1.96 5.15
C ILE A 130 7.16 -0.79 6.08
N VAL A 131 6.03 -0.10 5.91
CA VAL A 131 5.74 1.14 6.62
C VAL A 131 4.32 1.15 7.15
N SER A 132 4.09 1.88 8.23
CA SER A 132 2.76 2.29 8.69
C SER A 132 2.69 3.81 8.76
N GLU A 133 1.47 4.33 8.82
CA GLU A 133 1.26 5.77 8.84
C GLU A 133 -0.04 6.13 9.55
N ASP A 134 0.10 6.81 10.67
CA ASP A 134 -1.00 7.44 11.42
C ASP A 134 -0.63 8.89 11.78
N ASP A 135 -0.44 9.23 13.06
CA ASP A 135 0.17 10.50 13.48
C ASP A 135 1.68 10.54 13.20
N GLU A 136 2.35 9.39 13.32
CA GLU A 136 3.74 9.19 12.95
C GLU A 136 3.86 8.36 11.68
N PHE A 137 4.92 8.61 10.91
CA PHE A 137 5.38 7.70 9.89
C PHE A 137 6.43 6.76 10.49
N VAL A 138 6.27 5.46 10.28
CA VAL A 138 7.20 4.45 10.80
C VAL A 138 7.62 3.50 9.68
N SER A 139 8.92 3.33 9.51
CA SER A 139 9.50 2.24 8.71
C SER A 139 9.95 1.10 9.63
N TYR A 140 9.64 -0.13 9.22
CA TYR A 140 10.02 -1.37 9.92
C TYR A 140 11.09 -2.18 9.18
N TYR A 141 11.15 -2.02 7.85
CA TYR A 141 12.05 -2.73 6.97
C TYR A 141 12.37 -1.84 5.76
N PRO A 142 13.59 -1.87 5.20
CA PRO A 142 14.76 -2.63 5.66
C PRO A 142 15.48 -1.97 6.84
N GLU A 143 15.23 -0.69 7.08
CA GLU A 143 15.77 0.08 8.19
C GLU A 143 14.62 0.63 9.03
N SER A 144 14.78 0.58 10.36
CA SER A 144 13.80 1.18 11.26
C SER A 144 14.12 2.65 11.48
N PHE A 145 13.16 3.51 11.14
CA PHE A 145 13.18 4.93 11.42
C PHE A 145 11.75 5.45 11.55
N ARG A 146 11.59 6.60 12.19
CA ARG A 146 10.28 7.23 12.39
C ARG A 146 10.40 8.73 12.52
N PHE A 147 9.34 9.43 12.18
CA PHE A 147 9.18 10.86 12.45
C PHE A 147 7.70 11.24 12.46
N SER A 148 7.37 12.32 13.17
CA SER A 148 6.03 12.93 13.13
C SER A 148 5.83 13.70 11.83
N LYS A 149 4.60 13.67 11.30
CA LYS A 149 4.20 14.41 10.11
C LYS A 149 3.21 15.53 10.44
N GLY A 150 3.04 16.47 9.52
CA GLY A 150 1.97 17.45 9.58
C GLY A 150 0.59 16.78 9.50
N VAL A 151 -0.42 17.41 10.09
CA VAL A 151 -1.82 16.92 10.04
C VAL A 151 -2.37 16.87 8.62
N ASN A 152 -1.81 17.68 7.72
CA ASN A 152 -2.14 17.76 6.32
C ASN A 152 -1.18 16.97 5.41
N GLU A 153 -0.21 16.26 6.00
CA GLU A 153 0.79 15.49 5.25
C GLU A 153 0.40 14.01 5.13
N SER A 154 0.74 13.39 4.01
CA SER A 154 0.59 11.95 3.75
C SER A 154 1.80 11.40 2.98
N VAL A 155 2.38 10.29 3.43
CA VAL A 155 3.58 9.71 2.82
C VAL A 155 3.23 8.99 1.52
N SER A 156 3.87 9.38 0.43
CA SER A 156 3.62 8.77 -0.88
C SER A 156 4.64 7.68 -1.19
N MET A 157 5.94 7.97 -1.02
CA MET A 157 7.00 7.02 -1.41
C MET A 157 8.36 7.32 -0.76
N ILE A 158 9.27 6.35 -0.87
CA ILE A 158 10.69 6.47 -0.49
C ILE A 158 11.56 6.25 -1.72
N ALA A 159 12.43 7.22 -2.03
CA ALA A 159 13.41 7.14 -3.11
C ALA A 159 14.65 7.95 -2.76
N ASP A 160 15.80 7.55 -3.29
CA ASP A 160 17.07 8.28 -3.12
C ASP A 160 17.39 8.67 -1.66
N GLN A 161 17.10 7.77 -0.71
CA GLN A 161 17.28 7.99 0.73
C GLN A 161 16.46 9.17 1.30
N LYS A 162 15.33 9.48 0.67
CA LYS A 162 14.37 10.51 1.09
C LYS A 162 12.97 9.93 1.19
N VAL A 163 12.15 10.56 2.03
CA VAL A 163 10.72 10.31 2.11
C VAL A 163 10.00 11.47 1.42
N TYR A 164 9.12 11.15 0.48
CA TYR A 164 8.29 12.11 -0.24
C TYR A 164 6.87 12.03 0.30
N LEU A 165 6.32 13.18 0.69
CA LEU A 165 4.99 13.34 1.21
C LEU A 165 4.19 14.30 0.32
N SER A 166 2.89 14.06 0.17
CA SER A 166 1.95 15.10 -0.24
C SER A 166 1.52 15.90 0.98
N ALA A 167 1.38 17.21 0.82
CA ALA A 167 0.81 18.10 1.82
C ALA A 167 -0.31 18.92 1.17
N TRP A 168 -1.55 18.72 1.59
CA TRP A 168 -2.66 19.53 1.08
C TRP A 168 -2.65 20.91 1.74
N VAL A 169 -2.93 21.94 0.95
CA VAL A 169 -3.01 23.32 1.38
C VAL A 169 -4.37 23.85 0.94
N GLU A 170 -5.10 24.38 1.92
CA GLU A 170 -6.41 24.95 1.73
C GLU A 170 -6.37 26.41 2.20
N GLU A 171 -6.52 27.32 1.25
CA GLU A 171 -6.59 28.76 1.47
C GLU A 171 -8.03 29.23 1.26
N GLY A 172 -8.48 30.23 2.02
CA GLY A 172 -9.82 30.80 1.83
C GLY A 172 -10.97 29.93 2.35
N TRP A 173 -10.72 29.03 3.31
CA TRP A 173 -11.76 28.34 4.07
C TRP A 173 -12.23 29.19 5.27
N ASP A 174 -13.54 29.29 5.48
CA ASP A 174 -14.15 29.97 6.62
C ASP A 174 -14.58 28.96 7.69
N ASP A 175 -13.76 28.79 8.71
CA ASP A 175 -14.02 27.87 9.83
C ASP A 175 -15.27 28.23 10.64
N GLU A 176 -15.68 29.51 10.68
CA GLU A 176 -16.84 29.93 11.47
C GLU A 176 -18.16 29.54 10.79
N ASN A 177 -18.18 29.61 9.46
CA ASN A 177 -19.37 29.34 8.65
C ASN A 177 -19.36 27.98 7.96
N ASP A 178 -18.26 27.22 8.08
CA ASP A 178 -18.07 25.90 7.48
C ASP A 178 -18.25 25.95 5.95
N CYS A 179 -17.62 26.95 5.30
CA CYS A 179 -17.77 27.17 3.86
C CYS A 179 -16.53 27.78 3.17
N GLU A 180 -16.48 27.60 1.85
CA GLU A 180 -15.48 28.19 0.96
C GLU A 180 -15.77 29.68 0.73
N THR A 181 -14.73 30.53 0.75
CA THR A 181 -14.81 31.94 0.37
C THR A 181 -14.56 32.15 -1.13
N GLU A 182 -14.74 33.37 -1.65
CA GLU A 182 -14.42 33.70 -3.06
C GLU A 182 -12.92 33.53 -3.41
N GLU A 183 -12.04 33.53 -2.40
CA GLU A 183 -10.59 33.34 -2.54
C GLU A 183 -10.17 31.88 -2.29
N TYR A 184 -11.14 30.94 -2.25
CA TYR A 184 -10.86 29.55 -1.97
C TYR A 184 -9.91 28.94 -2.99
N ASN A 185 -8.86 28.28 -2.49
CA ASN A 185 -7.88 27.60 -3.31
C ASN A 185 -7.34 26.36 -2.59
N TYR A 186 -7.56 25.20 -3.21
CA TYR A 186 -7.04 23.92 -2.75
C TYR A 186 -5.93 23.44 -3.69
N TYR A 187 -4.76 23.15 -3.15
CA TYR A 187 -3.62 22.64 -3.90
C TYR A 187 -2.71 21.77 -3.03
N GLU A 188 -1.79 21.05 -3.66
CA GLU A 188 -0.82 20.21 -2.94
C GLU A 188 0.60 20.76 -3.08
N LYS A 189 1.43 20.41 -2.09
CA LYS A 189 2.88 20.52 -2.16
C LYS A 189 3.49 19.13 -2.01
N VAL A 190 4.59 18.90 -2.69
CA VAL A 190 5.50 17.79 -2.43
C VAL A 190 6.50 18.23 -1.37
N VAL A 191 6.53 17.48 -0.26
CA VAL A 191 7.45 17.68 0.86
C VAL A 191 8.49 16.58 0.83
N GLU A 192 9.77 16.94 0.87
CA GLU A 192 10.87 15.99 0.98
C GLU A 192 11.46 16.02 2.39
N ARG A 193 11.61 14.85 3.02
CA ARG A 193 12.26 14.69 4.32
C ARG A 193 13.39 13.65 4.26
N ASP A 194 14.40 13.81 5.11
CA ASP A 194 15.34 12.74 5.39
C ASP A 194 14.72 11.69 6.36
N PHE A 195 15.42 10.58 6.62
CA PHE A 195 14.93 9.53 7.53
C PHE A 195 14.85 9.96 9.01
N LYS A 196 15.40 11.13 9.37
CA LYS A 196 15.23 11.72 10.71
C LYS A 196 14.02 12.65 10.77
N GLY A 197 13.29 12.82 9.66
CA GLY A 197 12.15 13.72 9.54
C GLY A 197 12.54 15.17 9.29
N ASN A 198 13.81 15.49 9.04
CA ASN A 198 14.21 16.86 8.74
C ASN A 198 13.69 17.25 7.36
N LEU A 199 13.05 18.42 7.28
CA LEU A 199 12.61 19.00 6.02
C LEU A 199 13.82 19.32 5.13
N LEU A 200 13.77 18.84 3.88
CA LEU A 200 14.78 19.10 2.85
C LEU A 200 14.29 20.11 1.82
N SER A 201 13.04 19.98 1.36
CA SER A 201 12.41 20.89 0.39
C SER A 201 10.89 20.82 0.45
N GLU A 202 10.24 21.86 -0.06
CA GLU A 202 8.82 21.90 -0.39
C GLU A 202 8.67 22.45 -1.80
N THR A 203 7.89 21.77 -2.65
CA THR A 203 7.66 22.18 -4.04
C THR A 203 6.16 22.16 -4.33
N LEU A 204 5.64 23.17 -5.04
CA LEU A 204 4.25 23.16 -5.49
C LEU A 204 3.99 21.97 -6.44
N GLY A 205 2.91 21.25 -6.19
CA GLY A 205 2.41 20.20 -7.08
C GLY A 205 1.97 18.94 -6.34
N SER A 206 1.22 18.10 -7.05
CA SER A 206 0.73 16.81 -6.56
C SER A 206 1.62 15.67 -7.07
N LEU A 207 2.00 14.75 -6.20
CA LEU A 207 2.81 13.59 -6.58
C LEU A 207 1.92 12.46 -7.11
N GLN A 208 2.12 12.07 -8.36
CA GLN A 208 1.28 11.10 -9.06
C GLN A 208 2.13 9.96 -9.64
N GLN A 209 1.71 8.72 -9.42
CA GLN A 209 2.32 7.54 -10.06
C GLN A 209 1.52 7.14 -11.30
N HIS A 210 2.19 7.08 -12.45
CA HIS A 210 1.63 6.63 -13.71
C HIS A 210 1.62 5.09 -13.81
N ALA A 211 0.84 4.54 -14.75
CA ALA A 211 0.64 3.09 -14.91
C ALA A 211 1.96 2.30 -15.15
N ASP A 212 2.93 2.93 -15.82
CA ASP A 212 4.27 2.36 -16.05
C ASP A 212 5.20 2.44 -14.83
N GLY A 213 4.70 2.94 -13.69
CA GLY A 213 5.41 3.09 -12.44
C GLY A 213 6.21 4.39 -12.31
N THR A 214 6.23 5.23 -13.34
CA THR A 214 6.92 6.53 -13.30
C THR A 214 6.18 7.53 -12.41
N TRP A 215 6.93 8.42 -11.75
CA TRP A 215 6.38 9.44 -10.85
C TRP A 215 6.44 10.82 -11.50
N TRP A 216 5.40 11.61 -11.29
CA TRP A 216 5.22 12.95 -11.85
C TRP A 216 4.79 13.92 -10.77
N ILE A 217 5.26 15.16 -10.85
CA ILE A 217 4.71 16.28 -10.09
C ILE A 217 3.82 17.07 -11.05
N ALA A 218 2.53 17.14 -10.73
CA ALA A 218 1.49 17.80 -11.51
C ALA A 218 1.11 19.17 -10.94
#